data_AF-A0A7Z0SHR4-F1
#
_entry.id   AF-A0A7Z0SHR4-F1
#
_cell.length_a   1.000
_cell.length_b   1.000
_cell.length_c   1.000
_cell.angle_alpha   90.00
_cell.angle_beta   90.00
_cell.angle_gamma   90.00
#
_symmetry.space_group_name_H-M   'P 1'
#
loop_
_entity.id
_entity.type
_entity.pdbx_description
1 polymer ?
#
loop_
_entity_poly.entity_id
_entity_poly.type
_entity_poly.pdbx_seq_one_letter_code
_entity_poly.pdbx_strand_id
1 'polypeptide(L)'
;GVAVEELGGLPSSAVIARAFNGAKFVKGFNHLPAGQLAADPQVEGGRRVIFLASDDDNSVPPVAALAERLGFAPVPLGKLAEGGALVQARGQTWAPLIFQDLVKFN
;
A
#
# COMPACT_ATOMS: atom_id res chain seq x y z
N GLY A 1 -13.73 -8.98 -0.98
CA GLY A 1 -13.40 -7.74 -1.72
C GLY A 1 -14.30 -7.62 -2.93
N VAL A 2 -14.29 -6.47 -3.60
CA VAL A 2 -15.01 -6.29 -4.88
C VAL A 2 -14.30 -7.11 -5.97
N ALA A 3 -15.03 -7.73 -6.89
CA ALA A 3 -14.44 -8.42 -8.03
C ALA A 3 -13.72 -7.42 -8.95
N VAL A 4 -12.62 -7.82 -9.58
CA VAL A 4 -11.82 -6.89 -10.40
C VAL A 4 -12.58 -6.55 -11.70
N GLU A 5 -13.44 -7.44 -12.14
CA GLU A 5 -14.32 -7.29 -13.30
C GLU A 5 -15.34 -6.17 -13.07
N GLU A 6 -15.90 -6.07 -11.85
CA GLU A 6 -16.79 -4.97 -11.45
C GLU A 6 -16.06 -3.61 -11.41
N LEU A 7 -14.74 -3.63 -11.33
CA LEU A 7 -13.87 -2.45 -11.36
C LEU A 7 -13.29 -2.16 -12.75
N GLY A 8 -13.78 -2.85 -13.80
CA GLY A 8 -13.31 -2.67 -15.17
C GLY A 8 -11.87 -3.13 -15.39
N GLY A 9 -11.41 -4.14 -14.65
CA GLY A 9 -10.04 -4.65 -14.75
C GLY A 9 -9.01 -3.86 -13.94
N LEU A 10 -9.44 -2.80 -13.25
CA LEU A 10 -8.54 -1.89 -12.53
C LEU A 10 -8.45 -2.21 -11.05
N PRO A 11 -7.31 -1.91 -10.40
CA PRO A 11 -7.23 -1.95 -8.95
C PRO A 11 -8.20 -0.96 -8.30
N SER A 12 -8.75 -1.32 -7.14
CA SER A 12 -9.72 -0.46 -6.43
C SER A 12 -9.20 0.97 -6.18
N SER A 13 -7.90 1.10 -5.90
CA SER A 13 -7.26 2.41 -5.72
C SER A 13 -7.20 3.24 -7.00
N ALA A 14 -7.05 2.62 -8.18
CA ALA A 14 -7.13 3.34 -9.45
C ALA A 14 -8.56 3.81 -9.76
N VAL A 15 -9.57 3.03 -9.38
CA VAL A 15 -10.98 3.45 -9.48
C VAL A 15 -11.27 4.61 -8.52
N ILE A 16 -10.83 4.50 -7.27
CA ILE A 16 -11.03 5.55 -6.25
C ILE A 16 -10.31 6.85 -6.65
N ALA A 17 -9.08 6.77 -7.17
CA ALA A 17 -8.33 7.96 -7.59
C ALA A 17 -9.11 8.82 -8.61
N ARG A 18 -9.90 8.20 -9.49
CA ARG A 18 -10.76 8.92 -10.46
C ARG A 18 -11.88 9.73 -9.80
N ALA A 19 -12.37 9.29 -8.64
CA ALA A 19 -13.39 10.02 -7.89
C ALA A 19 -12.83 11.27 -7.19
N PHE A 20 -11.52 11.31 -6.93
CA PHE A 20 -10.81 12.43 -6.30
C PHE A 20 -9.99 13.23 -7.32
N ASN A 21 -10.65 13.74 -8.35
CA ASN A 21 -9.98 14.51 -9.39
C ASN A 21 -9.23 15.73 -8.80
N GLY A 22 -7.98 15.92 -9.21
CA GLY A 22 -7.10 16.98 -8.71
C GLY A 22 -6.39 16.68 -7.38
N ALA A 23 -6.71 15.58 -6.69
CA ALA A 23 -6.00 15.16 -5.49
C ALA A 23 -4.73 14.38 -5.82
N LYS A 24 -3.72 14.49 -4.95
CA LYS A 24 -2.57 13.58 -4.92
C LYS A 24 -2.96 12.32 -4.17
N PHE A 25 -2.98 11.18 -4.85
CA PHE A 25 -3.50 9.92 -4.30
C PHE A 25 -2.38 8.91 -4.05
N VAL A 26 -2.29 8.36 -2.83
CA VAL A 26 -1.34 7.30 -2.47
C VAL A 26 -2.10 6.14 -1.85
N LYS A 27 -1.84 4.92 -2.34
CA LYS A 27 -2.27 3.68 -1.70
C LYS A 27 -1.17 3.22 -0.74
N GLY A 28 -1.54 2.91 0.50
CA GLY A 28 -0.64 2.34 1.50
C GLY A 28 -1.40 1.76 2.69
N PHE A 29 -0.67 1.18 3.64
CA PHE A 29 -1.16 0.69 4.94
C PHE A 29 -2.24 -0.42 4.92
N ASN A 30 -2.74 -0.82 3.76
CA ASN A 30 -3.86 -1.74 3.66
C ASN A 30 -3.48 -3.23 3.67
N HIS A 31 -2.20 -3.56 3.59
CA HIS A 31 -1.72 -4.94 3.38
C HIS A 31 -1.53 -5.71 4.69
N LEU A 32 -1.37 -5.02 5.83
CA LEU A 32 -1.19 -5.64 7.13
C LEU A 32 -2.54 -5.94 7.79
N PRO A 33 -2.66 -7.05 8.55
CA PRO A 33 -3.73 -7.20 9.52
C PRO A 33 -3.69 -6.07 10.56
N ALA A 34 -4.86 -5.69 11.09
CA ALA A 34 -4.95 -4.58 12.06
C ALA A 34 -4.05 -4.77 13.29
N GLY A 35 -3.94 -6.01 13.81
CA GLY A 35 -3.04 -6.32 14.94
C GLY A 35 -1.56 -6.08 14.60
N GLN A 36 -1.15 -6.43 13.38
CA GLN A 36 0.21 -6.22 12.89
C GLN A 36 0.51 -4.73 12.64
N LEU A 37 -0.48 -3.99 12.14
CA LEU A 37 -0.35 -2.54 11.94
C LEU A 37 -0.27 -1.79 13.28
N ALA A 38 -0.92 -2.29 14.34
CA ALA A 38 -0.93 -1.69 15.67
C ALA A 38 0.28 -2.09 16.54
N ALA A 39 0.93 -3.21 16.23
CA ALA A 39 2.13 -3.66 16.94
C ALA A 39 3.33 -2.74 16.67
N ASP A 40 4.34 -2.81 17.55
CA ASP A 40 5.60 -2.08 17.36
C ASP A 40 6.20 -2.40 15.98
N PRO A 41 6.46 -1.39 15.14
CA PRO A 41 7.09 -1.60 13.83
C PRO A 41 8.58 -1.94 13.93
N GLN A 42 9.24 -1.76 15.08
CA GLN A 42 10.60 -2.25 15.30
C GLN A 42 10.56 -3.76 15.55
N VAL A 43 11.19 -4.53 14.67
CA VAL A 43 11.18 -6.00 14.72
C VAL A 43 12.61 -6.50 14.56
N GLU A 44 13.17 -7.08 15.62
CA GLU A 44 14.50 -7.72 15.62
C GLU A 44 15.63 -6.84 15.06
N GLY A 45 15.58 -5.52 15.31
CA GLY A 45 16.56 -4.55 14.81
C GLY A 45 16.31 -4.06 13.37
N GLY A 46 15.25 -4.54 12.73
CA GLY A 46 14.70 -3.99 11.48
C GLY A 46 13.40 -3.22 11.71
N ARG A 47 12.81 -2.75 10.60
CA ARG A 47 11.53 -2.03 10.59
C ARG A 47 10.51 -2.73 9.70
N ARG A 48 9.29 -2.92 10.22
CA ARG A 48 8.14 -3.45 9.46
C ARG A 48 7.87 -2.59 8.23
N VAL A 49 7.61 -3.25 7.11
CA VAL A 49 7.43 -2.61 5.81
C VAL A 49 6.03 -2.02 5.65
N ILE A 50 5.94 -0.86 5.01
CA ILE A 50 4.70 -0.33 4.42
C ILE A 50 4.89 -0.12 2.92
N PHE A 51 4.16 -0.88 2.12
CA PHE A 51 4.12 -0.68 0.68
C PHE A 51 3.32 0.58 0.30
N LEU A 52 3.87 1.37 -0.61
CA LEU A 52 3.25 2.59 -1.13
C LEU A 52 3.15 2.56 -2.66
N ALA A 53 2.03 2.97 -3.22
CA ALA A 53 1.86 3.11 -4.67
C ALA A 53 1.10 4.39 -5.03
N SER A 54 1.51 5.07 -6.10
CA SER A 54 0.89 6.29 -6.62
C SER A 54 1.19 6.50 -8.09
N ASP A 55 0.31 7.21 -8.80
CA ASP A 55 0.54 7.69 -10.16
C ASP A 55 1.22 9.09 -10.21
N ASP A 56 1.35 9.78 -9.06
CA ASP A 56 2.13 11.01 -8.91
C ASP A 56 3.37 10.73 -8.05
N ASP A 57 4.54 10.69 -8.68
CA ASP A 57 5.82 10.43 -8.01
C ASP A 57 6.14 11.47 -6.91
N ASN A 58 5.56 12.68 -6.98
CA ASN A 58 5.74 13.71 -5.96
C ASN A 58 4.83 13.53 -4.73
N SER A 59 3.90 12.57 -4.77
CA SER A 59 2.97 12.30 -3.67
C SER A 59 3.46 11.21 -2.72
N VAL A 60 4.35 10.33 -3.20
CA VAL A 60 4.95 9.26 -2.38
C VAL A 60 5.86 9.81 -1.28
N PRO A 61 6.75 10.79 -1.51
CA PRO A 61 7.71 11.23 -0.48
C PRO A 61 7.04 11.74 0.82
N PRO A 62 5.99 12.58 0.78
CA PRO A 62 5.30 12.99 2.02
C PRO A 62 4.70 11.82 2.81
N VAL A 63 4.13 10.81 2.14
CA VAL A 63 3.53 9.64 2.80
C VAL A 63 4.60 8.67 3.29
N ALA A 64 5.71 8.54 2.57
CA ALA A 64 6.88 7.78 3.00
C ALA A 64 7.48 8.38 4.28
N ALA A 65 7.66 9.70 4.33
CA ALA A 65 8.12 10.40 5.53
C ALA A 65 7.17 10.22 6.72
N LEU A 66 5.85 10.18 6.47
CA LEU A 66 4.88 9.83 7.52
C LEU A 66 5.08 8.38 8.02
N ALA A 67 5.23 7.41 7.11
CA ALA A 67 5.47 6.01 7.49
C ALA A 67 6.77 5.86 8.32
N GLU A 68 7.83 6.57 7.94
CA GLU A 68 9.11 6.60 8.69
C GLU A 68 8.94 7.20 10.09
N ARG A 69 8.21 8.32 10.22
CA ARG A 69 7.90 8.94 11.52
C ARG A 69 7.07 8.02 12.42
N LEU A 70 6.24 7.17 11.82
CA LEU A 70 5.50 6.13 12.53
C LEU A 70 6.35 4.90 12.87
N GLY A 71 7.63 4.86 12.45
CA GLY A 71 8.57 3.77 12.76
C GLY A 71 8.65 2.67 11.70
N PHE A 72 7.88 2.76 10.62
CA PHE A 72 7.88 1.77 9.53
C PHE A 72 9.00 2.04 8.51
N ALA A 73 9.24 1.06 7.64
CA ALA A 73 10.06 1.18 6.45
C ALA A 73 9.19 1.28 5.19
N PRO A 74 9.05 2.46 4.57
CA PRO A 74 8.30 2.58 3.33
C PRO A 74 9.01 1.87 2.18
N VAL A 75 8.24 1.17 1.35
CA VAL A 75 8.71 0.56 0.10
C VAL A 75 7.80 1.03 -1.04
N PRO A 76 8.27 1.94 -1.92
CA PRO A 76 7.54 2.32 -3.11
C PRO A 76 7.41 1.14 -4.07
N LEU A 77 6.21 0.92 -4.59
CA LEU A 77 5.89 -0.09 -5.60
C LEU A 77 5.62 0.52 -6.99
N GLY A 78 5.75 1.84 -7.13
CA GLY A 78 5.43 2.56 -8.36
C GLY A 78 3.94 2.84 -8.51
N LYS A 79 3.42 2.69 -9.75
CA LYS A 79 2.08 3.13 -10.15
C LYS A 79 0.94 2.35 -9.50
N LEU A 80 -0.24 2.96 -9.43
CA LEU A 80 -1.44 2.33 -8.85
C LEU A 80 -1.89 1.10 -9.66
N ALA A 81 -1.82 1.18 -10.99
CA ALA A 81 -2.21 0.08 -11.89
C ALA A 81 -1.26 -1.12 -11.82
N GLU A 82 -0.01 -0.90 -11.42
CA GLU A 82 1.05 -1.91 -11.38
C GLU A 82 1.32 -2.32 -9.93
N GLY A 83 2.10 -1.54 -9.19
CA GLY A 83 2.44 -1.78 -7.80
C GLY A 83 1.23 -1.87 -6.86
N GLY A 84 0.23 -1.01 -7.08
CA GLY A 84 -1.01 -1.05 -6.30
C GLY A 84 -1.80 -2.36 -6.49
N ALA A 85 -1.64 -3.04 -7.63
CA ALA A 85 -2.30 -4.32 -7.91
C ALA A 85 -1.68 -5.50 -7.13
N LEU A 86 -0.50 -5.33 -6.54
CA LEU A 86 0.17 -6.33 -5.70
C LEU A 86 -0.34 -6.34 -4.25
N VAL A 87 -0.95 -5.24 -3.80
CA VAL A 87 -1.44 -5.03 -2.43
C VAL A 87 -2.95 -4.78 -2.41
N GLN A 88 -3.74 -5.57 -3.13
CA GLN A 88 -5.20 -5.44 -3.16
C GLN A 88 -5.95 -6.77 -2.93
N ALA A 89 -7.18 -6.64 -2.45
CA ALA A 89 -8.16 -7.72 -2.54
C ALA A 89 -8.63 -7.88 -4.00
N ARG A 90 -8.90 -9.12 -4.43
CA ARG A 90 -9.43 -9.46 -5.76
C ARG A 90 -10.62 -10.42 -5.59
N GLY A 91 -11.81 -9.87 -5.34
CA GLY A 91 -12.98 -10.69 -4.99
C GLY A 91 -12.74 -11.49 -3.70
N GLN A 92 -12.66 -12.82 -3.84
CA GLN A 92 -12.38 -13.77 -2.74
C GLN A 92 -10.90 -14.14 -2.60
N THR A 93 -10.01 -13.60 -3.44
CA THR A 93 -8.57 -13.85 -3.38
C THR A 93 -7.79 -12.59 -3.00
N TRP A 94 -6.51 -12.76 -2.72
CA TRP A 94 -5.61 -11.68 -2.31
C TRP A 94 -4.44 -11.58 -3.28
N ALA A 95 -4.03 -10.36 -3.59
CA ALA A 95 -2.80 -10.13 -4.33
C ALA A 95 -1.56 -10.53 -3.49
N PRO A 96 -0.42 -10.82 -4.13
CA PRO A 96 0.70 -11.52 -3.47
C PRO A 96 1.29 -10.85 -2.23
N LEU A 97 1.15 -9.53 -2.07
CA LEU A 97 1.72 -8.77 -0.95
C LEU A 97 0.71 -8.48 0.17
N ILE A 98 -0.55 -8.90 0.04
CA ILE A 98 -1.49 -8.85 1.16
C ILE A 98 -1.07 -9.87 2.23
N PHE A 99 -1.09 -9.45 3.49
CA PHE A 99 -0.70 -10.19 4.68
C PHE A 99 0.76 -10.67 4.73
N GLN A 100 1.61 -10.18 3.82
CA GLN A 100 3.05 -10.36 3.93
C GLN A 100 3.61 -9.37 4.95
N ASP A 101 3.91 -9.84 6.17
CA ASP A 101 4.58 -9.07 7.22
C ASP A 101 6.10 -9.09 6.97
N LEU A 102 6.59 -8.12 6.18
CA LEU A 102 8.01 -8.02 5.87
C LEU A 102 8.73 -7.05 6.81
N VAL A 103 10.00 -7.37 7.10
CA VAL A 103 10.89 -6.52 7.89
C VAL A 103 12.07 -6.11 7.01
N LYS A 104 12.36 -4.81 6.98
CA LYS A 104 13.54 -4.25 6.31
C LYS A 104 14.63 -4.02 7.35
N PHE A 105 15.76 -4.70 7.16
CA PHE A 105 17.00 -4.47 7.90
C PHE A 105 17.84 -3.42 7.15
N ASN A 106 18.64 -2.66 7.89
CA ASN A 106 19.59 -1.69 7.32
C ASN A 106 20.90 -2.36 6.94
#